data_AF-A0A136M5W6-F1
#
_entry.id   AF-A0A136M5W6-F1
#
_cell.length_a   1.000
_cell.length_b   1.000
_cell.length_c   1.000
_cell.angle_alpha   90.00
_cell.angle_beta   90.00
_cell.angle_gamma   90.00
#
_symmetry.space_group_name_H-M   'P 1'
#
loop_
_entity.id
_entity.type
_entity.pdbx_description
1 polymer ?
#
loop_
_entity_poly.entity_id
_entity_poly.type
_entity_poly.pdbx_seq_one_letter_code
_entity_poly.pdbx_strand_id
1 'polypeptide(L)'
;MPKKLPLLPISLLGIFLLLSPAEVKCEVAGDRVVEEIKATLAQYVEAFNNANAEALAQFWVEGATYTDSNGDLFVGRDEILESFRNIFRENPGIKMELAGTRIEPASPGWAKESGRNILTYADGSLMDASYTAILTNSGNRWLIHEVVDQGPAEPLPHSENLKVLEWLIGEWKDEGDGMVVETTYEWSRKQNSIQGEFSITTDGILEKDGIAIIGWDPVEQTIRSWLFDSDGGTAEAVWYERDHRWFSKGLHVLPDGRTGSSTKVLERVDNNSIRLRVINREVDGEMLPNLGPVTLNRVEGGIDPE
;
A
#
# COMPACT_ATOMS: atom_id res chain seq x y z
N MET A 1 29.68 42.38 -21.97
CA MET A 1 29.78 41.97 -20.55
C MET A 1 28.87 40.76 -20.35
N PRO A 2 29.43 39.56 -20.11
CA PRO A 2 28.65 38.34 -19.98
C PRO A 2 28.11 38.20 -18.55
N LYS A 3 26.81 37.93 -18.40
CA LYS A 3 26.24 37.41 -17.15
C LYS A 3 26.22 35.88 -17.25
N LYS A 4 26.77 35.25 -16.21
CA LYS A 4 27.02 33.81 -16.09
C LYS A 4 25.71 33.01 -16.05
N LEU A 5 25.65 31.95 -16.85
CA LEU A 5 24.81 30.76 -16.63
C LEU A 5 25.22 30.07 -15.32
N PRO A 6 24.28 29.56 -14.50
CA PRO A 6 24.61 28.50 -13.58
C PRO A 6 24.51 27.14 -14.29
N LEU A 7 25.69 26.58 -14.57
CA LEU A 7 25.91 25.14 -14.69
C LEU A 7 25.48 24.48 -13.38
N LEU A 8 24.63 23.45 -13.42
CA LEU A 8 24.39 22.56 -12.28
C LEU A 8 25.40 21.40 -12.33
N PRO A 9 26.33 21.29 -11.36
CA PRO A 9 27.32 20.22 -11.34
C PRO A 9 26.88 19.03 -10.50
N ILE A 10 27.15 17.86 -11.05
CA ILE A 10 27.46 16.58 -10.39
C ILE A 10 28.66 16.79 -9.44
N SER A 11 28.60 16.32 -8.17
CA SER A 11 29.68 15.62 -7.43
C SER A 11 29.50 15.62 -5.90
N LEU A 12 29.65 14.42 -5.32
CA LEU A 12 30.04 14.07 -3.95
C LEU A 12 31.07 15.02 -3.29
N LEU A 13 30.92 15.29 -1.98
CA LEU A 13 31.92 15.01 -0.92
C LEU A 13 31.46 15.44 0.50
N GLY A 14 31.65 14.55 1.48
CA GLY A 14 32.32 14.90 2.75
C GLY A 14 31.51 15.28 4.01
N ILE A 15 31.15 14.26 4.81
CA ILE A 15 31.36 14.10 6.27
C ILE A 15 31.18 15.34 7.19
N PHE A 16 30.20 15.27 8.12
CA PHE A 16 30.47 15.37 9.57
C PHE A 16 29.32 14.76 10.41
N LEU A 17 29.71 13.87 11.33
CA LEU A 17 28.88 13.33 12.43
C LEU A 17 28.39 14.45 13.35
N LEU A 18 27.17 14.32 13.88
CA LEU A 18 26.88 14.52 15.30
C LEU A 18 25.61 13.73 15.68
N LEU A 19 25.80 12.76 16.57
CA LEU A 19 24.76 12.02 17.26
C LEU A 19 23.87 12.97 18.10
N SER A 20 22.56 12.73 18.07
CA SER A 20 21.75 12.73 19.29
C SER A 20 20.75 11.57 19.25
N PRO A 21 20.75 10.67 20.25
CA PRO A 21 19.87 9.51 20.28
C PRO A 21 18.62 9.81 21.12
N ALA A 22 17.45 9.89 20.49
CA ALA A 22 16.17 9.86 21.23
C ALA A 22 14.95 9.46 20.38
N GLU A 23 15.05 8.56 19.39
CA GLU A 23 13.87 8.01 18.70
C GLU A 23 13.80 6.46 18.66
N VAL A 24 14.83 5.76 19.13
CA VAL A 24 14.98 4.30 18.92
C VAL A 24 14.10 3.42 19.84
N LYS A 25 13.20 3.98 20.68
CA LYS A 25 12.49 3.17 21.69
C LYS A 25 11.10 2.67 21.29
N CYS A 26 10.41 3.36 20.36
CA CYS A 26 9.05 3.00 19.96
C CYS A 26 9.02 2.15 18.68
N GLU A 27 9.90 2.47 17.72
CA GLU A 27 10.04 1.75 16.45
C GLU A 27 10.56 0.31 16.65
N VAL A 28 11.61 0.14 17.46
CA VAL A 28 12.18 -1.18 17.79
C VAL A 28 11.21 -2.10 18.53
N ALA A 29 10.29 -1.53 19.33
CA ALA A 29 9.28 -2.30 20.04
C ALA A 29 8.19 -2.82 19.09
N GLY A 30 7.78 -2.02 18.09
CA GLY A 30 6.85 -2.42 17.04
C GLY A 30 7.40 -3.54 16.17
N ASP A 31 8.64 -3.38 15.69
CA ASP A 31 9.29 -4.38 14.82
C ASP A 31 9.44 -5.74 15.52
N ARG A 32 9.81 -5.75 16.81
CA ARG A 32 9.90 -7.00 17.59
C ARG A 32 8.56 -7.70 17.71
N VAL A 33 7.48 -6.96 17.97
CA VAL A 33 6.12 -7.52 18.06
C VAL A 33 5.69 -8.13 16.74
N VAL A 34 5.97 -7.44 15.63
CA VAL A 34 5.68 -7.94 14.27
C VAL A 34 6.40 -9.27 14.01
N GLU A 35 7.69 -9.38 14.33
CA GLU A 35 8.44 -10.62 14.12
C GLU A 35 7.97 -11.78 15.03
N GLU A 36 7.58 -11.50 16.28
CA GLU A 36 6.99 -12.51 17.18
C GLU A 36 5.65 -13.06 16.65
N ILE A 37 4.82 -12.18 16.09
CA ILE A 37 3.54 -12.57 15.48
C ILE A 37 3.80 -13.38 14.21
N LYS A 38 4.70 -12.94 13.32
CA LYS A 38 5.08 -13.73 12.12
C LYS A 38 5.56 -15.14 12.47
N ALA A 39 6.39 -15.28 13.50
CA ALA A 39 6.85 -16.58 13.97
C ALA A 39 5.70 -17.46 14.51
N THR A 40 4.69 -16.84 15.12
CA THR A 40 3.47 -17.54 15.58
C THR A 40 2.64 -18.01 14.39
N LEU A 41 2.43 -17.16 13.39
CA LEU A 41 1.68 -17.48 12.18
C LEU A 41 2.35 -18.58 11.34
N ALA A 42 3.68 -18.59 11.25
CA ALA A 42 4.42 -19.66 10.57
C ALA A 42 4.15 -21.04 11.21
N GLN A 43 4.15 -21.11 12.56
CA GLN A 43 3.83 -22.35 13.28
C GLN A 43 2.34 -22.73 13.14
N TYR A 44 1.44 -21.75 13.03
CA TYR A 44 0.03 -21.99 12.77
C TYR A 44 -0.19 -22.65 11.40
N VAL A 45 0.42 -22.08 10.36
CA VAL A 45 0.40 -22.61 8.99
C VAL A 45 1.02 -24.01 8.94
N GLU A 46 2.13 -24.24 9.65
CA GLU A 46 2.73 -25.57 9.76
C GLU A 46 1.79 -26.59 10.42
N ALA A 47 1.13 -26.22 11.52
CA ALA A 47 0.15 -27.07 12.20
C ALA A 47 -1.03 -27.42 11.28
N PHE A 48 -1.54 -26.44 10.53
CA PHE A 48 -2.59 -26.67 9.53
C PHE A 48 -2.12 -27.62 8.44
N ASN A 49 -0.94 -27.37 7.86
CA ASN A 49 -0.39 -28.17 6.77
C ASN A 49 -0.04 -29.61 7.19
N ASN A 50 0.12 -29.85 8.49
CA ASN A 50 0.28 -31.18 9.08
C ASN A 50 -1.05 -31.83 9.52
N ALA A 51 -2.20 -31.21 9.23
CA ALA A 51 -3.53 -31.64 9.65
C ALA A 51 -3.66 -31.86 11.17
N ASN A 52 -2.96 -31.03 11.97
CA ASN A 52 -2.92 -31.15 13.42
C ASN A 52 -3.90 -30.18 14.08
N ALA A 53 -5.18 -30.58 14.12
CA ALA A 53 -6.26 -29.77 14.67
C ALA A 53 -6.05 -29.43 16.15
N GLU A 54 -5.50 -30.37 16.92
CA GLU A 54 -5.19 -30.18 18.34
C GLU A 54 -4.13 -29.09 18.54
N ALA A 55 -3.08 -29.06 17.72
CA ALA A 55 -2.07 -28.00 17.76
C ALA A 55 -2.65 -26.65 17.33
N LEU A 56 -3.48 -26.62 16.28
CA LEU A 56 -4.15 -25.39 15.84
C LEU A 56 -4.99 -24.77 16.96
N ALA A 57 -5.78 -25.57 17.67
CA ALA A 57 -6.61 -25.09 18.77
C ALA A 57 -5.79 -24.40 19.88
N GLN A 58 -4.52 -24.77 20.09
CA GLN A 58 -3.64 -24.12 21.08
C GLN A 58 -3.20 -22.70 20.71
N PHE A 59 -3.41 -22.26 19.46
CA PHE A 59 -3.16 -20.88 19.06
C PHE A 59 -4.32 -19.95 19.39
N TRP A 60 -5.47 -20.46 19.82
CA TRP A 60 -6.65 -19.65 20.14
C TRP A 60 -6.79 -19.45 21.64
N VAL A 61 -7.27 -18.30 22.09
CA VAL A 61 -7.69 -18.14 23.50
C VAL A 61 -8.92 -19.02 23.78
N GLU A 62 -9.21 -19.28 25.05
CA GLU A 62 -10.30 -20.20 25.44
C GLU A 62 -11.67 -19.75 24.93
N GLY A 63 -11.97 -18.45 25.03
CA GLY A 63 -13.21 -17.83 24.56
C GLY A 63 -13.09 -17.17 23.19
N ALA A 64 -12.22 -17.66 22.31
CA ALA A 64 -12.02 -17.05 21.00
C ALA A 64 -13.26 -17.19 20.10
N THR A 65 -13.38 -16.33 19.10
CA THR A 65 -14.45 -16.43 18.09
C THR A 65 -13.86 -16.56 16.69
N TYR A 66 -14.44 -17.44 15.89
CA TYR A 66 -14.10 -17.60 14.48
C TYR A 66 -15.37 -17.50 13.65
N THR A 67 -15.40 -16.57 12.69
CA THR A 67 -16.45 -16.52 11.66
C THR A 67 -15.86 -16.98 10.35
N ASP A 68 -16.42 -18.03 9.74
CA ASP A 68 -15.93 -18.54 8.46
C ASP A 68 -16.45 -17.74 7.26
N SER A 69 -16.01 -18.12 6.05
CA SER A 69 -16.42 -17.47 4.80
C SER A 69 -17.91 -17.58 4.47
N ASN A 70 -18.64 -18.52 5.09
CA ASN A 70 -20.08 -18.68 4.94
C ASN A 70 -20.87 -17.81 5.93
N GLY A 71 -20.18 -17.19 6.90
CA GLY A 71 -20.77 -16.43 7.99
C GLY A 71 -21.14 -17.29 9.20
N ASP A 72 -20.70 -18.56 9.25
CA ASP A 72 -20.92 -19.41 10.40
C ASP A 72 -19.97 -19.01 11.54
N LEU A 73 -20.55 -18.78 12.73
CA LEU A 73 -19.82 -18.37 13.92
C LEU A 73 -19.54 -19.58 14.83
N PHE A 74 -18.27 -19.76 15.16
CA PHE A 74 -17.75 -20.72 16.13
C PHE A 74 -17.27 -19.99 17.37
N VAL A 75 -17.71 -20.44 18.55
CA VAL A 75 -17.42 -19.80 19.82
C VAL A 75 -16.66 -20.74 20.75
N GLY A 76 -15.48 -20.31 21.15
CA GLY A 76 -14.59 -21.02 22.05
C GLY A 76 -13.71 -22.05 21.33
N ARG A 77 -12.63 -22.41 22.01
CA ARG A 77 -11.59 -23.29 21.46
C ARG A 77 -12.10 -24.67 21.04
N ASP A 78 -13.11 -25.20 21.74
CA ASP A 78 -13.65 -26.54 21.46
C ASP A 78 -14.42 -26.59 20.14
N GLU A 79 -15.25 -25.58 19.84
CA GLU A 79 -15.96 -25.49 18.56
C GLU A 79 -14.99 -25.28 17.39
N ILE A 80 -13.98 -24.44 17.59
CA ILE A 80 -12.92 -24.18 16.60
C ILE A 80 -12.11 -25.44 16.33
N LEU A 81 -11.76 -26.22 17.37
CA LEU A 81 -11.09 -27.51 17.23
C LEU A 81 -11.91 -28.49 16.37
N GLU A 82 -13.21 -28.61 16.64
CA GLU A 82 -14.07 -29.51 15.88
C GLU A 82 -14.25 -29.03 14.43
N SER A 83 -14.30 -27.72 14.20
CA SER A 83 -14.28 -27.14 12.85
C SER A 83 -13.05 -27.57 12.06
N PHE A 84 -11.83 -27.45 12.63
CA PHE A 84 -10.61 -27.92 11.95
C PHE A 84 -10.59 -29.43 11.72
N ARG A 85 -11.09 -30.24 12.67
CA ARG A 85 -11.22 -31.69 12.46
C ARG A 85 -12.16 -32.02 11.31
N ASN A 86 -13.26 -31.30 11.17
CA ASN A 86 -14.19 -31.45 10.05
C ASN A 86 -13.50 -31.08 8.73
N ILE A 87 -12.84 -29.93 8.67
CA ILE A 87 -12.08 -29.48 7.48
C ILE A 87 -11.10 -30.56 7.00
N PHE A 88 -10.29 -31.12 7.91
CA PHE A 88 -9.30 -32.14 7.53
C PHE A 88 -9.93 -33.49 7.15
N ARG A 89 -11.07 -33.85 7.75
CA ARG A 89 -11.80 -35.07 7.41
C ARG A 89 -12.45 -34.97 6.03
N GLU A 90 -13.02 -33.82 5.71
CA GLU A 90 -13.71 -33.57 4.44
C GLU A 90 -12.73 -33.26 3.30
N ASN A 91 -11.57 -32.67 3.62
CA ASN A 91 -10.57 -32.24 2.65
C ASN A 91 -9.19 -32.84 2.94
N PRO A 92 -9.00 -34.17 2.81
CA PRO A 92 -7.70 -34.79 3.06
C PRO A 92 -6.60 -34.19 2.18
N GLY A 93 -5.51 -33.75 2.81
CA GLY A 93 -4.36 -33.17 2.10
C GLY A 93 -4.46 -31.68 1.78
N ILE A 94 -5.52 -30.99 2.21
CA ILE A 94 -5.65 -29.53 2.11
C ILE A 94 -4.43 -28.82 2.71
N LYS A 95 -3.99 -27.75 2.04
CA LYS A 95 -2.87 -26.90 2.48
C LYS A 95 -3.32 -25.46 2.62
N MET A 96 -2.70 -24.75 3.53
CA MET A 96 -2.92 -23.33 3.80
C MET A 96 -1.64 -22.55 3.53
N GLU A 97 -1.83 -21.35 2.99
CA GLU A 97 -0.84 -20.28 2.89
C GLU A 97 -1.49 -18.97 3.33
N LEU A 98 -0.74 -18.14 4.05
CA LEU A 98 -1.12 -16.76 4.34
C LEU A 98 -0.34 -15.82 3.43
N ALA A 99 -1.05 -15.01 2.64
CA ALA A 99 -0.47 -14.05 1.70
C ALA A 99 -0.87 -12.61 2.05
N GLY A 100 0.01 -11.65 1.80
CA GLY A 100 -0.25 -10.23 2.08
C GLY A 100 -0.47 -9.92 3.57
N THR A 101 0.14 -10.71 4.47
CA THR A 101 -0.03 -10.54 5.92
C THR A 101 0.49 -9.18 6.38
N ARG A 102 -0.44 -8.34 6.86
CA ARG A 102 -0.17 -7.03 7.45
C ARG A 102 -0.47 -7.08 8.94
N ILE A 103 0.50 -6.68 9.76
CA ILE A 103 0.41 -6.70 11.22
C ILE A 103 0.45 -5.26 11.73
N GLU A 104 -0.56 -4.88 12.50
CA GLU A 104 -0.70 -3.56 13.13
C GLU A 104 -0.71 -3.73 14.66
N PRO A 105 0.44 -3.54 15.34
CA PRO A 105 0.47 -3.52 16.80
C PRO A 105 -0.37 -2.36 17.34
N ALA A 106 -1.40 -2.66 18.13
CA ALA A 106 -2.25 -1.64 18.76
C ALA A 106 -1.80 -1.30 20.19
N SER A 107 -1.21 -2.28 20.88
CA SER A 107 -0.59 -2.13 22.20
C SER A 107 0.43 -3.27 22.42
N PRO A 108 1.24 -3.27 23.50
CA PRO A 108 2.13 -4.40 23.78
C PRO A 108 1.44 -5.76 23.92
N GLY A 109 0.13 -5.77 24.20
CA GLY A 109 -0.65 -6.98 24.41
C GLY A 109 -1.70 -7.27 23.33
N TRP A 110 -1.84 -6.42 22.31
CA TRP A 110 -2.86 -6.55 21.27
C TRP A 110 -2.32 -6.11 19.91
N ALA A 111 -2.64 -6.89 18.89
CA ALA A 111 -2.33 -6.57 17.51
C ALA A 111 -3.49 -6.98 16.61
N LYS A 112 -3.68 -6.23 15.52
CA LYS A 112 -4.54 -6.64 14.41
C LYS A 112 -3.66 -7.25 13.33
N GLU A 113 -4.12 -8.34 12.76
CA GLU A 113 -3.58 -8.92 11.54
C GLU A 113 -4.67 -8.90 10.48
N SER A 114 -4.28 -8.63 9.24
CA SER A 114 -5.13 -8.84 8.07
C SER A 114 -4.31 -9.44 6.94
N GLY A 115 -4.95 -10.23 6.09
CA GLY A 115 -4.29 -10.82 4.93
C GLY A 115 -5.25 -11.67 4.12
N ARG A 116 -4.68 -12.57 3.31
CA ARG A 116 -5.45 -13.57 2.55
C ARG A 116 -5.07 -14.98 2.99
N ASN A 117 -6.08 -15.81 3.21
CA ASN A 117 -5.95 -17.23 3.47
C ASN A 117 -6.18 -17.97 2.14
N ILE A 118 -5.13 -18.60 1.64
CA ILE A 118 -5.16 -19.39 0.41
C ILE A 118 -5.19 -20.87 0.81
N LEU A 119 -6.29 -21.55 0.51
CA LEU A 119 -6.42 -22.98 0.71
C LEU A 119 -6.24 -23.72 -0.62
N THR A 120 -5.29 -24.66 -0.65
CA THR A 120 -5.07 -25.56 -1.79
C THR A 120 -5.66 -26.93 -1.49
N TYR A 121 -6.64 -27.34 -2.30
CA TYR A 121 -7.26 -28.66 -2.19
C TYR A 121 -6.44 -29.72 -2.94
N ALA A 122 -6.67 -31.00 -2.62
CA ALA A 122 -5.93 -32.11 -3.22
C ALA A 122 -6.12 -32.24 -4.75
N ASP A 123 -7.22 -31.71 -5.29
CA ASP A 123 -7.48 -31.65 -6.73
C ASP A 123 -6.79 -30.47 -7.44
N GLY A 124 -6.08 -29.62 -6.68
CA GLY A 124 -5.39 -28.42 -7.17
C GLY A 124 -6.26 -27.17 -7.25
N SER A 125 -7.55 -27.25 -6.88
CA SER A 125 -8.38 -26.05 -6.75
C SER A 125 -7.90 -25.18 -5.58
N LEU A 126 -8.16 -23.87 -5.71
CA LEU A 126 -7.79 -22.87 -4.71
C LEU A 126 -9.04 -22.18 -4.19
N MET A 127 -9.10 -21.99 -2.87
CA MET A 127 -9.95 -20.99 -2.24
C MET A 127 -9.06 -19.84 -1.77
N ASP A 128 -9.52 -18.62 -1.99
CA ASP A 128 -8.79 -17.40 -1.68
C ASP A 128 -9.75 -16.44 -0.98
N ALA A 129 -9.54 -16.23 0.31
CA ALA A 129 -10.41 -15.40 1.14
C ALA A 129 -9.58 -14.39 1.93
N SER A 130 -10.02 -13.13 1.97
CA SER A 130 -9.47 -12.15 2.89
C SER A 130 -9.94 -12.45 4.32
N TYR A 131 -9.10 -12.17 5.31
CA TYR A 131 -9.48 -12.30 6.71
C TYR A 131 -8.93 -11.13 7.53
N THR A 132 -9.54 -10.94 8.70
CA THR A 132 -8.98 -10.13 9.78
C THR A 132 -8.89 -10.97 11.04
N ALA A 133 -7.77 -10.88 11.74
CA ALA A 133 -7.57 -11.50 13.03
C ALA A 133 -7.20 -10.47 14.10
N ILE A 134 -7.70 -10.68 15.31
CA ILE A 134 -7.28 -9.96 16.51
C ILE A 134 -6.42 -10.91 17.34
N LEU A 135 -5.19 -10.50 17.62
CA LEU A 135 -4.23 -11.27 18.42
C LEU A 135 -4.02 -10.61 19.78
N THR A 136 -3.84 -11.44 20.80
CA THR A 136 -3.47 -11.01 22.14
C THR A 136 -2.22 -11.72 22.64
N ASN A 137 -1.39 -11.00 23.40
CA ASN A 137 -0.19 -11.57 24.00
C ASN A 137 -0.53 -12.22 25.35
N SER A 138 -0.35 -13.53 25.46
CA SER A 138 -0.54 -14.30 26.70
C SER A 138 0.67 -14.30 27.65
N GLY A 139 1.73 -13.55 27.32
CA GLY A 139 2.99 -13.48 28.05
C GLY A 139 4.04 -14.50 27.56
N ASN A 140 3.60 -15.65 27.04
CA ASN A 140 4.49 -16.69 26.51
C ASN A 140 4.40 -16.86 24.99
N ARG A 141 3.27 -16.47 24.40
CA ARG A 141 3.03 -16.50 22.94
C ARG A 141 1.87 -15.57 22.58
N TRP A 142 1.83 -15.15 21.33
CA TRP A 142 0.65 -14.53 20.75
C TRP A 142 -0.42 -15.60 20.50
N LEU A 143 -1.66 -15.27 20.85
CA LEU A 143 -2.83 -16.11 20.67
C LEU A 143 -3.89 -15.34 19.89
N ILE A 144 -4.67 -16.07 19.12
CA ILE A 144 -5.79 -15.58 18.34
C ILE A 144 -6.99 -15.40 19.27
N HIS A 145 -7.50 -14.18 19.35
CA HIS A 145 -8.72 -13.83 20.07
C HIS A 145 -9.94 -13.92 19.16
N GLU A 146 -9.79 -13.48 17.92
CA GLU A 146 -10.89 -13.41 16.96
C GLU A 146 -10.34 -13.59 15.55
N VAL A 147 -11.06 -14.31 14.71
CA VAL A 147 -10.88 -14.30 13.24
C VAL A 147 -12.23 -14.12 12.59
N VAL A 148 -12.25 -13.27 11.58
CA VAL A 148 -13.36 -13.13 10.65
C VAL A 148 -12.81 -13.36 9.26
N ASP A 149 -13.14 -14.51 8.69
CA ASP A 149 -13.00 -14.74 7.26
C ASP A 149 -14.06 -13.90 6.56
N GLN A 150 -13.60 -13.02 5.69
CA GLN A 150 -14.48 -12.35 4.77
C GLN A 150 -14.66 -13.33 3.62
N GLY A 151 -15.90 -13.82 3.42
CA GLY A 151 -16.27 -14.56 2.21
C GLY A 151 -15.79 -13.83 0.96
N PRO A 152 -15.73 -14.50 -0.22
CA PRO A 152 -15.21 -13.89 -1.44
C PRO A 152 -15.83 -12.51 -1.56
N ALA A 153 -15.01 -11.47 -1.39
CA ALA A 153 -15.51 -10.11 -1.35
C ALA A 153 -16.37 -9.97 -2.59
N GLU A 154 -17.68 -9.69 -2.45
CA GLU A 154 -18.33 -9.02 -3.55
C GLU A 154 -17.45 -7.81 -3.78
N PRO A 155 -16.74 -7.70 -4.91
CA PRO A 155 -15.91 -6.55 -5.10
C PRO A 155 -16.88 -5.38 -5.03
N LEU A 156 -16.79 -4.58 -3.96
CA LEU A 156 -17.24 -3.20 -4.03
C LEU A 156 -16.71 -2.73 -5.38
N PRO A 157 -17.57 -2.24 -6.29
CA PRO A 157 -17.08 -1.85 -7.60
C PRO A 157 -15.88 -0.93 -7.33
N HIS A 158 -14.70 -1.27 -7.89
CA HIS A 158 -13.43 -0.67 -7.48
C HIS A 158 -13.47 0.87 -7.58
N SER A 159 -14.44 1.40 -8.34
CA SER A 159 -14.88 2.79 -8.32
C SER A 159 -15.11 3.36 -6.91
N GLU A 160 -15.78 2.68 -5.98
CA GLU A 160 -16.04 3.21 -4.63
C GLU A 160 -14.75 3.50 -3.84
N ASN A 161 -13.74 2.63 -3.96
CA ASN A 161 -12.45 2.84 -3.29
C ASN A 161 -11.65 3.99 -3.90
N LEU A 162 -11.91 4.33 -5.16
CA LEU A 162 -11.21 5.39 -5.89
C LEU A 162 -11.98 6.72 -5.92
N LYS A 163 -13.28 6.76 -5.59
CA LYS A 163 -14.07 8.01 -5.51
C LYS A 163 -13.44 9.06 -4.61
N VAL A 164 -12.70 8.61 -3.61
CA VAL A 164 -11.94 9.45 -2.70
C VAL A 164 -10.87 10.32 -3.41
N LEU A 165 -10.49 9.94 -4.64
CA LEU A 165 -9.61 10.65 -5.57
C LEU A 165 -10.34 11.28 -6.77
N GLU A 166 -11.67 11.25 -6.81
CA GLU A 166 -12.48 11.80 -7.93
C GLU A 166 -12.19 13.27 -8.21
N TRP A 167 -11.78 14.02 -7.20
CA TRP A 167 -11.39 15.42 -7.33
C TRP A 167 -10.14 15.64 -8.21
N LEU A 168 -9.37 14.59 -8.51
CA LEU A 168 -8.27 14.64 -9.47
C LEU A 168 -8.75 14.63 -10.92
N ILE A 169 -9.97 14.13 -11.20
CA ILE A 169 -10.47 13.99 -12.57
C ILE A 169 -10.54 15.36 -13.24
N GLY A 170 -10.03 15.41 -14.47
CA GLY A 170 -9.97 16.58 -15.33
C GLY A 170 -8.56 16.94 -15.78
N GLU A 171 -8.48 18.07 -16.45
CA GLU A 171 -7.25 18.62 -17.01
C GLU A 171 -6.69 19.73 -16.11
N TRP A 172 -5.39 19.68 -15.88
CA TRP A 172 -4.67 20.52 -14.94
C TRP A 172 -3.42 21.10 -15.58
N LYS A 173 -3.12 22.36 -15.27
CA LYS A 173 -1.98 23.08 -15.82
C LYS A 173 -1.31 23.99 -14.79
N ASP A 174 0.02 23.94 -14.74
CA ASP A 174 0.87 24.94 -14.09
C ASP A 174 1.77 25.56 -15.17
N GLU A 175 1.90 26.89 -15.17
CA GLU A 175 2.71 27.62 -16.15
C GLU A 175 3.45 28.77 -15.45
N GLY A 176 4.77 28.78 -15.55
CA GLY A 176 5.62 29.78 -14.91
C GLY A 176 7.10 29.57 -15.23
N ASP A 177 7.88 30.65 -15.23
CA ASP A 177 9.33 30.63 -15.45
C ASP A 177 9.80 29.88 -16.71
N GLY A 178 9.00 29.93 -17.79
CA GLY A 178 9.28 29.25 -19.05
C GLY A 178 8.95 27.75 -19.04
N MET A 179 8.50 27.20 -17.91
CA MET A 179 8.06 25.82 -17.76
C MET A 179 6.53 25.73 -17.80
N VAL A 180 6.02 24.72 -18.50
CA VAL A 180 4.61 24.35 -18.54
C VAL A 180 4.49 22.89 -18.13
N VAL A 181 3.66 22.62 -17.15
CA VAL A 181 3.28 21.27 -16.73
C VAL A 181 1.80 21.08 -17.00
N GLU A 182 1.46 20.09 -17.81
CA GLU A 182 0.08 19.70 -18.06
C GLU A 182 -0.14 18.29 -17.53
N THR A 183 -1.32 18.04 -16.95
CA THR A 183 -1.68 16.73 -16.41
C THR A 183 -3.17 16.50 -16.60
N THR A 184 -3.53 15.36 -17.17
CA THR A 184 -4.93 14.94 -17.36
C THR A 184 -5.18 13.71 -16.53
N TYR A 185 -6.33 13.63 -15.86
CA TYR A 185 -6.81 12.43 -15.19
C TYR A 185 -8.23 12.09 -15.64
N GLU A 186 -8.43 10.83 -16.01
CA GLU A 186 -9.69 10.32 -16.52
C GLU A 186 -10.04 8.98 -15.90
N TRP A 187 -11.33 8.72 -15.72
CA TRP A 187 -11.78 7.39 -15.35
C TRP A 187 -11.57 6.39 -16.49
N SER A 188 -11.12 5.18 -16.17
CA SER A 188 -11.20 4.07 -17.11
C SER A 188 -12.67 3.70 -17.41
N ARG A 189 -12.92 2.94 -18.49
CA ARG A 189 -14.29 2.61 -18.96
C ARG A 189 -15.26 2.05 -17.92
N LYS A 190 -14.76 1.39 -16.88
CA LYS A 190 -15.57 0.83 -15.78
C LYS A 190 -15.34 1.56 -14.44
N GLN A 191 -14.66 2.70 -14.47
CA GLN A 191 -14.28 3.51 -13.31
C GLN A 191 -13.51 2.72 -12.23
N ASN A 192 -12.86 1.62 -12.59
CA ASN A 192 -12.09 0.78 -11.66
C ASN A 192 -10.62 1.22 -11.55
N SER A 193 -10.24 2.25 -12.31
CA SER A 193 -8.92 2.87 -12.29
C SER A 193 -9.01 4.29 -12.85
N ILE A 194 -8.07 5.14 -12.45
CA ILE A 194 -7.87 6.48 -13.00
C ILE A 194 -6.63 6.42 -13.90
N GLN A 195 -6.77 6.83 -15.16
CA GLN A 195 -5.68 6.98 -16.11
C GLN A 195 -5.19 8.41 -16.05
N GLY A 196 -3.88 8.59 -16.01
CA GLY A 196 -3.24 9.89 -15.99
C GLY A 196 -2.28 10.06 -17.16
N GLU A 197 -2.19 11.25 -17.70
CA GLU A 197 -1.17 11.66 -18.65
C GLU A 197 -0.52 12.94 -18.14
N PHE A 198 0.78 13.13 -18.37
CA PHE A 198 1.45 14.38 -18.04
C PHE A 198 2.47 14.77 -19.10
N SER A 199 2.74 16.07 -19.22
CA SER A 199 3.82 16.62 -20.03
C SER A 199 4.51 17.76 -19.28
N ILE A 200 5.80 17.94 -19.56
CA ILE A 200 6.65 19.01 -19.04
C ILE A 200 7.35 19.62 -20.24
N THR A 201 7.05 20.89 -20.50
CA THR A 201 7.64 21.67 -21.59
C THR A 201 8.45 22.82 -20.99
N THR A 202 9.69 23.01 -21.44
CA THR A 202 10.53 24.15 -21.04
C THR A 202 10.92 24.96 -22.26
N ASP A 203 10.68 26.27 -22.25
CA ASP A 203 10.95 27.19 -23.35
C ASP A 203 10.39 26.72 -24.71
N GLY A 204 9.24 26.04 -24.68
CA GLY A 204 8.55 25.49 -25.85
C GLY A 204 9.10 24.15 -26.36
N ILE A 205 10.05 23.54 -25.64
CA ILE A 205 10.61 22.22 -25.94
C ILE A 205 9.99 21.22 -24.98
N LEU A 206 9.38 20.15 -25.53
CA LEU A 206 8.91 19.02 -24.72
C LEU A 206 10.13 18.32 -24.13
N GLU A 207 10.30 18.46 -22.82
CA GLU A 207 11.42 17.86 -22.09
C GLU A 207 11.06 16.43 -21.64
N LYS A 208 9.80 16.22 -21.23
CA LYS A 208 9.36 14.94 -20.68
C LYS A 208 7.85 14.79 -20.72
N ASP A 209 7.38 13.57 -20.90
CA ASP A 209 5.96 13.21 -20.82
C ASP A 209 5.80 11.78 -20.29
N GLY A 210 4.58 11.37 -19.99
CA GLY A 210 4.33 10.01 -19.57
C GLY A 210 2.89 9.72 -19.19
N ILE A 211 2.65 8.45 -18.90
CA ILE A 211 1.35 7.92 -18.50
C ILE A 211 1.41 7.40 -17.07
N ALA A 212 0.27 7.44 -16.39
CA ALA A 212 0.07 6.88 -15.08
C ALA A 212 -1.24 6.08 -15.02
N ILE A 213 -1.29 5.07 -14.17
CA ILE A 213 -2.52 4.37 -13.81
C ILE A 213 -2.60 4.31 -12.29
N ILE A 214 -3.73 4.74 -11.73
CA ILE A 214 -4.05 4.67 -10.31
C ILE A 214 -5.18 3.65 -10.13
N GLY A 215 -5.02 2.72 -9.20
CA GLY A 215 -5.96 1.63 -8.97
C GLY A 215 -6.04 1.21 -7.51
N TRP A 216 -7.10 0.49 -7.17
CA TRP A 216 -7.23 -0.18 -5.87
C TRP A 216 -6.52 -1.52 -5.90
N ASP A 217 -5.63 -1.76 -4.94
CA ASP A 217 -5.05 -3.07 -4.67
C ASP A 217 -5.91 -3.77 -3.60
N PRO A 218 -6.72 -4.78 -3.97
CA PRO A 218 -7.59 -5.47 -3.02
C PRO A 218 -6.83 -6.39 -2.07
N VAL A 219 -5.56 -6.74 -2.37
CA VAL A 219 -4.72 -7.56 -1.50
C VAL A 219 -4.19 -6.71 -0.36
N GLU A 220 -3.58 -5.57 -0.70
CA GLU A 220 -2.98 -4.66 0.28
C GLU A 220 -3.99 -3.67 0.88
N GLN A 221 -5.24 -3.69 0.39
CA GLN A 221 -6.31 -2.76 0.73
C GLN A 221 -5.85 -1.30 0.70
N THR A 222 -5.16 -0.93 -0.38
CA THR A 222 -4.59 0.40 -0.56
C THR A 222 -4.72 0.85 -2.00
N ILE A 223 -4.66 2.17 -2.21
CA ILE A 223 -4.52 2.71 -3.56
C ILE A 223 -3.05 2.60 -3.99
N ARG A 224 -2.83 2.10 -5.21
CA ARG A 224 -1.52 2.01 -5.86
C ARG A 224 -1.51 2.75 -7.18
N SER A 225 -0.33 3.13 -7.63
CA SER A 225 -0.17 3.66 -8.97
C SER A 225 1.12 3.21 -9.63
N TRP A 226 1.11 3.19 -10.96
CA TRP A 226 2.27 3.00 -11.81
C TRP A 226 2.41 4.17 -12.77
N LEU A 227 3.65 4.52 -13.11
CA LEU A 227 3.98 5.58 -14.06
C LEU A 227 5.07 5.09 -15.01
N PHE A 228 4.94 5.47 -16.28
CA PHE A 228 5.92 5.23 -17.34
C PHE A 228 6.16 6.55 -18.05
N ASP A 229 7.42 6.98 -18.13
CA ASP A 229 7.79 8.24 -18.80
C ASP A 229 8.47 7.99 -20.16
N SER A 230 8.51 9.03 -21.00
CA SER A 230 9.02 8.95 -22.37
C SER A 230 10.52 8.72 -22.48
N ASP A 231 11.28 8.90 -21.40
CA ASP A 231 12.70 8.54 -21.35
C ASP A 231 12.91 7.04 -21.06
N GLY A 232 11.85 6.30 -20.74
CA GLY A 232 11.91 4.89 -20.32
C GLY A 232 12.03 4.71 -18.81
N GLY A 233 11.83 5.77 -18.03
CA GLY A 233 11.72 5.68 -16.58
C GLY A 233 10.39 5.06 -16.15
N THR A 234 10.41 4.37 -15.02
CA THR A 234 9.22 3.75 -14.43
C THR A 234 9.11 4.08 -12.95
N ALA A 235 7.89 4.14 -12.44
CA ALA A 235 7.66 4.28 -11.02
C ALA A 235 6.45 3.46 -10.57
N GLU A 236 6.51 2.98 -9.33
CA GLU A 236 5.36 2.45 -8.61
C GLU A 236 5.19 3.19 -7.28
N ALA A 237 3.95 3.37 -6.83
CA ALA A 237 3.69 4.09 -5.59
C ALA A 237 2.48 3.54 -4.81
N VAL A 238 2.53 3.74 -3.50
CA VAL A 238 1.43 3.49 -2.56
C VAL A 238 0.89 4.84 -2.09
N TRP A 239 -0.44 4.95 -2.07
CA TRP A 239 -1.15 6.17 -1.72
C TRP A 239 -1.80 6.07 -0.35
N TYR A 240 -1.78 7.16 0.40
CA TYR A 240 -2.49 7.28 1.68
C TYR A 240 -2.89 8.73 1.94
N GLU A 241 -3.97 8.92 2.68
CA GLU A 241 -4.41 10.24 3.13
C GLU A 241 -3.88 10.53 4.54
N ARG A 242 -3.43 11.77 4.77
CA ARG A 242 -3.13 12.29 6.11
C ARG A 242 -3.38 13.80 6.16
N ASP A 243 -4.10 14.26 7.18
CA ASP A 243 -4.44 15.68 7.35
C ASP A 243 -5.03 16.32 6.08
N HIS A 244 -6.01 15.66 5.46
CA HIS A 244 -6.66 16.10 4.21
C HIS A 244 -5.73 16.30 3.02
N ARG A 245 -4.57 15.64 3.03
CA ARG A 245 -3.60 15.63 1.93
C ARG A 245 -3.34 14.20 1.50
N TRP A 246 -3.17 14.02 0.20
CA TRP A 246 -2.84 12.76 -0.39
C TRP A 246 -1.35 12.64 -0.58
N PHE A 247 -0.78 11.56 -0.07
CA PHE A 247 0.62 11.22 -0.20
C PHE A 247 0.75 10.03 -1.13
N SER A 248 1.63 10.13 -2.11
CA SER A 248 2.02 9.03 -3.00
C SER A 248 3.50 8.77 -2.79
N LYS A 249 3.84 7.70 -2.06
CA LYS A 249 5.23 7.31 -1.80
C LYS A 249 5.64 6.32 -2.88
N GLY A 250 6.60 6.72 -3.72
CA GLY A 250 7.00 5.96 -4.90
C GLY A 250 8.46 5.55 -4.92
N LEU A 251 8.70 4.39 -5.53
CA LEU A 251 9.99 3.90 -5.98
C LEU A 251 10.09 4.08 -7.50
N HIS A 252 11.28 4.47 -7.96
CA HIS A 252 11.54 4.83 -9.36
C HIS A 252 12.71 4.02 -9.89
N VAL A 253 12.63 3.62 -11.15
CA VAL A 253 13.76 3.13 -11.95
C VAL A 253 13.97 4.13 -13.08
N LEU A 254 15.15 4.75 -13.12
CA LEU A 254 15.54 5.70 -14.13
C LEU A 254 15.95 4.99 -15.44
N PRO A 255 15.97 5.69 -16.59
CA PRO A 255 16.37 5.11 -17.88
C PRO A 255 17.76 4.46 -17.90
N ASP A 256 18.66 4.94 -17.05
CA ASP A 256 20.02 4.43 -16.89
C ASP A 256 20.12 3.24 -15.91
N GLY A 257 18.99 2.78 -15.38
CA GLY A 257 18.89 1.66 -14.45
C GLY A 257 19.10 2.04 -12.98
N ARG A 258 19.42 3.31 -12.68
CA ARG A 258 19.51 3.77 -11.29
C ARG A 258 18.15 3.75 -10.62
N THR A 259 18.16 3.57 -9.31
CA THR A 259 16.93 3.54 -8.51
C THR A 259 16.78 4.82 -7.71
N GLY A 260 15.55 5.20 -7.40
CA GLY A 260 15.29 6.33 -6.53
C GLY A 260 13.96 6.19 -5.80
N SER A 261 13.71 7.15 -4.93
CA SER A 261 12.46 7.26 -4.19
C SER A 261 11.98 8.71 -4.14
N SER A 262 10.67 8.90 -4.00
CA SER A 262 10.09 10.22 -3.72
C SER A 262 8.72 10.10 -3.10
N THR A 263 8.25 11.17 -2.45
CA THR A 263 6.86 11.29 -1.99
C THR A 263 6.21 12.49 -2.66
N LYS A 264 5.18 12.27 -3.48
CA LYS A 264 4.30 13.35 -3.96
C LYS A 264 3.27 13.65 -2.88
N VAL A 265 3.05 14.93 -2.62
CA VAL A 265 2.04 15.43 -1.68
C VAL A 265 1.09 16.30 -2.46
N LEU A 266 -0.17 15.88 -2.55
CA LEU A 266 -1.24 16.57 -3.23
C LEU A 266 -2.23 17.11 -2.18
N GLU A 267 -2.53 18.39 -2.29
CA GLU A 267 -3.50 19.09 -1.46
C GLU A 267 -4.55 19.70 -2.38
N ARG A 268 -5.81 19.30 -2.20
CA ARG A 268 -6.93 19.97 -2.86
C ARG A 268 -7.14 21.32 -2.19
N VAL A 269 -6.81 22.41 -2.89
CA VAL A 269 -7.00 23.77 -2.37
C VAL A 269 -8.47 24.17 -2.50
N ASP A 270 -9.04 23.92 -3.69
CA ASP A 270 -10.45 24.09 -4.00
C ASP A 270 -10.83 23.17 -5.20
N ASN A 271 -11.91 23.45 -5.91
CA ASN A 271 -12.35 22.64 -7.06
C ASN A 271 -11.47 22.82 -8.31
N ASN A 272 -10.76 23.93 -8.39
CA ASN A 272 -10.02 24.39 -9.57
C ASN A 272 -8.52 24.51 -9.32
N SER A 273 -8.03 24.17 -8.12
CA SER A 273 -6.61 24.24 -7.80
C SER A 273 -6.14 23.07 -6.94
N ILE A 274 -5.05 22.44 -7.39
CA ILE A 274 -4.29 21.42 -6.66
C ILE A 274 -2.92 22.00 -6.34
N ARG A 275 -2.53 21.91 -5.06
CA ARG A 275 -1.16 22.19 -4.66
C ARG A 275 -0.37 20.89 -4.65
N LEU A 276 0.70 20.85 -5.44
CA LEU A 276 1.58 19.69 -5.55
C LEU A 276 2.97 20.02 -4.98
N ARG A 277 3.51 19.12 -4.18
CA ARG A 277 4.92 19.15 -3.75
C ARG A 277 5.53 17.77 -3.90
N VAL A 278 6.82 17.69 -4.20
CA VAL A 278 7.57 16.44 -4.18
C VAL A 278 8.66 16.53 -3.13
N ILE A 279 8.62 15.66 -2.14
CA ILE A 279 9.55 15.62 -1.01
C ILE A 279 10.26 14.27 -0.92
N ASN A 280 11.26 14.19 -0.04
CA ASN A 280 12.01 12.95 0.24
C ASN A 280 12.54 12.32 -1.04
N ARG A 281 13.06 13.16 -1.93
CA ARG A 281 13.60 12.72 -3.22
C ARG A 281 14.99 12.16 -3.00
N GLU A 282 15.26 11.02 -3.59
CA GLU A 282 16.54 10.33 -3.48
C GLU A 282 16.83 9.53 -4.75
N VAL A 283 18.11 9.43 -5.12
CA VAL A 283 18.61 8.57 -6.20
C VAL A 283 19.92 7.92 -5.73
N ASP A 284 20.02 6.59 -5.82
CA ASP A 284 21.16 5.78 -5.37
C ASP A 284 21.69 6.13 -3.95
N GLY A 285 20.78 6.46 -3.04
CA GLY A 285 21.05 6.85 -1.67
C GLY A 285 21.39 8.33 -1.47
N GLU A 286 21.51 9.13 -2.54
CA GLU A 286 21.77 10.56 -2.46
C GLU A 286 20.46 11.36 -2.41
N MET A 287 20.28 12.13 -1.33
CA MET A 287 19.13 13.01 -1.16
C MET A 287 19.16 14.18 -2.15
N LEU A 288 18.05 14.40 -2.83
CA LEU A 288 17.83 15.50 -3.74
C LEU A 288 16.96 16.59 -3.10
N PRO A 289 17.06 17.85 -3.55
CA PRO A 289 16.17 18.91 -3.10
C PRO A 289 14.70 18.60 -3.38
N ASN A 290 13.84 18.99 -2.44
CA ASN A 290 12.39 18.97 -2.61
C ASN A 290 11.96 19.91 -3.76
N LEU A 291 10.89 19.56 -4.46
CA LEU A 291 10.31 20.34 -5.54
C LEU A 291 8.97 20.94 -5.14
N GLY A 292 8.69 22.15 -5.61
CA GLY A 292 7.46 22.88 -5.34
C GLY A 292 7.45 23.59 -3.97
N PRO A 293 6.26 24.01 -3.48
CA PRO A 293 4.95 23.71 -4.05
C PRO A 293 4.73 24.40 -5.41
N VAL A 294 4.07 23.71 -6.33
CA VAL A 294 3.47 24.29 -7.55
C VAL A 294 1.95 24.24 -7.42
N THR A 295 1.24 25.08 -8.17
CA THR A 295 -0.22 25.12 -8.18
C THR A 295 -0.73 24.77 -9.56
N LEU A 296 -1.23 23.55 -9.67
CA LEU A 296 -1.92 23.06 -10.86
C LEU A 296 -3.34 23.64 -10.86
N ASN A 297 -3.69 24.37 -11.90
CA ASN A 297 -5.00 24.98 -12.09
C ASN A 297 -5.80 24.18 -13.10
N ARG A 298 -7.09 24.00 -12.84
CA ARG A 298 -8.00 23.30 -13.76
C ARG A 298 -8.11 24.08 -15.08
N VAL A 299 -8.03 23.39 -16.20
CA VAL A 299 -8.21 23.98 -17.53
C VAL A 299 -9.70 24.16 -17.81
N GLU A 300 -10.13 25.39 -18.12
CA GLU A 300 -11.54 25.68 -18.46
C GLU A 300 -11.95 24.95 -19.76
N GLY A 301 -13.07 24.24 -19.72
CA GLY A 301 -13.59 23.47 -20.86
C GLY A 301 -12.90 22.12 -21.10
N GLY A 302 -11.99 21.71 -20.21
CA GLY A 302 -11.47 20.35 -20.16
C GLY A 302 -12.48 19.37 -19.59
N ILE A 303 -12.08 18.11 -19.42
CA ILE A 303 -12.93 17.04 -18.90
C ILE A 303 -13.46 17.41 -17.51
N ASP A 304 -14.77 17.63 -17.40
CA ASP A 304 -15.45 17.83 -16.13
C ASP A 304 -15.76 16.46 -15.49
N PRO A 305 -15.62 16.31 -14.17
CA PRO A 305 -16.17 15.17 -13.47
C PRO A 305 -17.71 15.24 -13.53
N GLU A 306 -18.34 14.26 -14.20
CA GLU A 306 -19.81 14.09 -14.20
C GLU A 306 -20.36 13.73 -12.81
#